data_AF-A0A1M5N6D2-F1
#
_entry.id   AF-A0A1M5N6D2-F1
#
_cell.length_a   1.000
_cell.length_b   1.000
_cell.length_c   1.000
_cell.angle_alpha   90.00
_cell.angle_beta   90.00
_cell.angle_gamma   90.00
#
_symmetry.space_group_name_H-M   'P 1'
#
loop_
_entity.id
_entity.type
_entity.pdbx_description
1 polymer ?
#
loop_
_entity_poly.entity_id
_entity_poly.type
_entity_poly.pdbx_seq_one_letter_code
_entity_poly.pdbx_strand_id
1 'polypeptide(L)'
;MAKVKYYYDSENLAYRKIKTKKRWKFGFAALFLVASALFGFISFVVLLNTPYFDTPKDRLLIREIENLKLNYAVLNKKMDQVDDVIEAIEDRDNNLYRTYFNTAPIPEEERKSGFKDVNRYTALEGYDNTQLVLNTTKRIDVLSKQLAIQSESLDQILKLAKKKDKLLAAIPAIQPVRNENLKRMASGFGYRTDPFTKAKKMHEGMDFTAKIGTPVFATGDGVVSQADNKASGFGNHVVIRHGYGYETLYAHLSKYNCRAGQRVKRGDIIGYVGSTGRSEGPHLHYEVHKDGKVVNPLNFYYGNISAVEYVAISKLANQENQSLD
;
A
#
# COMPACT_ATOMS: atom_id res chain seq x y z
N MET A 1 51.91 12.18 91.94
CA MET A 1 52.44 10.94 92.57
C MET A 1 51.62 9.74 92.08
N ALA A 2 52.25 8.68 91.59
CA ALA A 2 51.52 7.52 91.07
C ALA A 2 50.88 6.71 92.21
N LYS A 3 49.56 6.46 92.16
CA LYS A 3 48.85 5.62 93.14
C LYS A 3 49.34 4.18 93.02
N VAL A 4 50.13 3.72 94.00
CA VAL A 4 50.64 2.35 94.06
C VAL A 4 49.63 1.45 94.77
N LYS A 5 49.17 0.38 94.12
CA LYS A 5 48.26 -0.60 94.72
C LYS A 5 49.04 -1.68 95.48
N TYR A 6 48.59 -1.99 96.69
CA TYR A 6 49.13 -3.04 97.55
C TYR A 6 48.06 -4.11 97.75
N TYR A 7 48.45 -5.36 97.92
CA TYR A 7 47.58 -6.41 98.42
C TYR A 7 48.07 -6.86 99.80
N TYR A 8 47.14 -7.24 100.67
CA TYR A 8 47.47 -7.74 101.99
C TYR A 8 47.80 -9.23 101.88
N ASP A 9 49.03 -9.60 102.24
CA ASP A 9 49.48 -10.99 102.30
C ASP A 9 49.17 -11.53 103.71
N SER A 10 48.10 -12.33 103.82
CA SER A 10 47.58 -12.83 105.09
C SER A 10 48.52 -13.79 105.82
N GLU A 11 49.46 -14.42 105.11
CA GLU A 11 50.41 -15.38 105.70
C GLU A 11 51.61 -14.69 106.36
N ASN A 12 52.02 -13.52 105.84
CA ASN A 12 53.16 -12.76 106.36
C ASN A 12 52.76 -11.44 107.03
N LEU A 13 51.45 -11.20 107.22
CA LEU A 13 50.85 -9.99 107.83
C LEU A 13 51.42 -8.68 107.26
N ALA A 14 51.68 -8.62 105.94
CA ALA A 14 52.37 -7.50 105.31
C ALA A 14 51.69 -7.04 104.01
N TYR A 15 51.65 -5.72 103.80
CA TYR A 15 51.17 -5.14 102.55
C TYR A 15 52.26 -5.20 101.47
N ARG A 16 52.08 -6.05 100.46
CA ARG A 16 53.03 -6.19 99.34
C ARG A 16 52.57 -5.36 98.14
N LYS A 17 53.52 -4.64 97.53
CA LYS A 17 53.30 -3.85 96.32
C LYS A 17 52.94 -4.79 95.16
N ILE A 18 51.81 -4.54 94.49
CA ILE A 18 51.43 -5.29 93.29
C ILE A 18 52.42 -4.94 92.18
N LYS A 19 53.39 -5.83 91.93
CA LYS A 19 54.33 -5.73 90.80
C LYS A 19 53.66 -6.29 89.55
N THR A 20 53.08 -5.44 88.72
CA THR A 20 52.55 -5.86 87.41
C THR A 20 53.69 -6.39 86.55
N LYS A 21 53.68 -7.69 86.20
CA LYS A 21 54.67 -8.27 85.28
C LYS A 21 54.51 -7.59 83.91
N LYS A 22 55.62 -7.15 83.27
CA LYS A 22 55.57 -6.49 81.94
C LYS A 22 54.75 -7.30 80.93
N ARG A 23 54.86 -8.64 80.95
CA ARG A 23 54.08 -9.58 80.11
C ARG A 23 52.56 -9.39 80.20
N TRP A 24 52.01 -9.05 81.37
CA TRP A 24 50.56 -8.83 81.53
C TRP A 24 50.11 -7.52 80.89
N LYS A 25 50.90 -6.44 80.99
CA LYS A 25 50.63 -5.18 80.29
C LYS A 25 50.70 -5.35 78.77
N PHE A 26 51.69 -6.09 78.28
CA PHE A 26 51.78 -6.45 76.85
C PHE A 26 50.62 -7.36 76.40
N GLY A 27 50.22 -8.34 77.21
CA GLY A 27 49.09 -9.22 76.90
C GLY A 27 47.75 -8.48 76.78
N PHE A 28 47.46 -7.56 77.71
CA PHE A 28 46.25 -6.72 77.61
C PHE A 28 46.31 -5.76 76.42
N ALA A 29 47.47 -5.17 76.11
CA ALA A 29 47.63 -4.34 74.93
C ALA A 29 47.43 -5.14 73.62
N ALA A 30 47.97 -6.36 73.54
CA ALA A 30 47.78 -7.25 72.40
C ALA A 30 46.31 -7.69 72.26
N LEU A 31 45.64 -8.05 73.36
CA LEU A 31 44.22 -8.40 73.37
C LEU A 31 43.35 -7.23 72.88
N PHE A 32 43.64 -6.00 73.33
CA PHE A 32 42.94 -4.80 72.88
C PHE A 32 43.11 -4.56 71.37
N LEU A 33 44.33 -4.73 70.85
CA LEU A 33 44.58 -4.60 69.41
C LEU A 33 43.83 -5.65 68.59
N VAL A 34 43.82 -6.91 69.05
CA VAL A 34 43.08 -8.00 68.39
C VAL A 34 41.58 -7.76 68.44
N ALA A 35 41.04 -7.36 69.59
CA ALA A 35 39.62 -7.05 69.74
C ALA A 35 39.20 -5.85 68.87
N SER A 36 40.03 -4.82 68.78
CA SER A 36 39.79 -3.66 67.91
C SER A 36 39.84 -4.03 66.43
N ALA A 37 40.78 -4.86 66.01
CA ALA A 37 40.86 -5.36 64.64
C ALA A 37 39.64 -6.22 64.28
N LEU A 38 39.19 -7.08 65.20
CA LEU A 38 38.04 -7.95 65.02
C LEU A 38 36.73 -7.15 64.99
N PHE A 39 36.58 -6.14 65.85
CA PHE A 39 35.47 -5.19 65.80
C PHE A 39 35.47 -4.41 64.48
N GLY A 40 36.62 -3.90 64.03
CA GLY A 40 36.76 -3.21 62.75
C GLY A 40 36.39 -4.10 61.56
N PHE A 41 36.79 -5.37 61.59
CA PHE A 41 36.43 -6.35 60.57
C PHE A 41 34.92 -6.63 60.55
N ILE A 42 34.30 -6.83 61.71
CA ILE A 42 32.84 -7.04 61.81
C ILE A 42 32.10 -5.78 61.32
N SER A 43 32.47 -4.59 61.77
CA SER A 43 31.87 -3.33 61.31
C SER A 43 32.03 -3.14 59.80
N PHE A 44 33.17 -3.50 59.23
CA PHE A 44 33.40 -3.44 57.78
C PHE A 44 32.50 -4.42 57.01
N VAL A 45 32.38 -5.67 57.47
CA VAL A 45 31.49 -6.67 56.86
C VAL A 45 30.02 -6.24 56.95
N VAL A 46 29.62 -5.64 58.07
CA VAL A 46 28.27 -5.07 58.25
C VAL A 46 28.07 -3.89 57.29
N LEU A 47 29.03 -2.99 57.16
CA LEU A 47 28.94 -1.87 56.21
C LEU A 47 28.84 -2.33 54.75
N LEU A 48 29.58 -3.37 54.35
CA LEU A 48 29.52 -3.93 53.00
C LEU A 48 28.20 -4.65 52.70
N ASN A 49 27.56 -5.25 53.72
CA ASN A 49 26.31 -5.99 53.56
C ASN A 49 25.06 -5.17 53.94
N THR A 50 25.22 -3.89 54.27
CA THR A 50 24.06 -3.03 54.57
C THR A 50 23.72 -2.17 53.35
N PRO A 51 22.44 -2.08 52.97
CA PRO A 51 21.98 -1.29 51.82
C PRO A 51 22.02 0.23 52.08
N TYR A 52 22.74 0.69 53.10
CA TYR A 52 22.77 2.09 53.51
C TYR A 52 23.90 2.89 52.84
N PHE A 53 24.91 2.21 52.28
CA PHE A 53 26.12 2.84 51.71
C PHE A 53 26.39 2.37 50.27
N ASP A 54 25.67 2.94 49.31
CA ASP A 54 25.99 2.75 47.90
C ASP A 54 27.30 3.46 47.53
N THR A 55 28.18 2.80 46.78
CA THR A 55 29.34 3.48 46.22
C THR A 55 28.90 4.45 45.11
N PRO A 56 29.70 5.48 44.78
CA PRO A 56 29.42 6.35 43.65
C PRO A 56 29.24 5.58 42.32
N LYS A 57 29.94 4.46 42.15
CA LYS A 57 29.79 3.58 40.98
C LYS A 57 28.43 2.89 40.97
N ASP A 58 27.97 2.37 42.11
CA ASP A 58 26.67 1.70 42.22
C ASP A 58 25.53 2.66 41.87
N ARG A 59 25.59 3.90 42.37
CA ARG A 59 24.60 4.94 42.02
C ARG A 59 24.61 5.30 40.54
N LEU A 60 25.77 5.31 39.90
CA LEU A 60 25.87 5.54 38.46
C LEU A 60 25.26 4.38 37.67
N LEU A 61 25.56 3.14 38.06
CA LEU A 61 24.99 1.93 37.44
C LEU A 61 23.48 1.87 37.60
N ILE A 62 22.94 2.21 38.79
CA ILE A 62 21.49 2.28 39.01
C ILE A 62 20.84 3.31 38.08
N ARG A 63 21.41 4.50 37.97
CA ARG A 63 20.92 5.54 37.04
C ARG A 63 20.99 5.10 35.58
N GLU A 64 22.06 4.39 35.19
CA GLU A 64 22.20 3.84 33.85
C GLU A 64 21.11 2.80 33.55
N ILE A 65 20.84 1.88 34.50
CA ILE A 65 19.76 0.89 34.38
C ILE A 65 18.39 1.57 34.30
N GLU A 66 18.13 2.60 35.10
CA GLU A 66 16.89 3.39 35.04
C GLU A 66 16.71 4.07 33.67
N ASN A 67 17.77 4.68 33.14
CA ASN A 67 17.77 5.27 31.80
C ASN A 67 17.54 4.23 30.70
N LEU A 68 18.16 3.06 30.79
CA LEU A 68 17.95 1.95 29.85
C LEU A 68 16.50 1.45 29.88
N LYS A 69 15.89 1.34 31.07
CA LYS A 69 14.47 0.98 31.21
C LYS A 69 13.56 2.02 30.55
N LEU A 70 13.85 3.31 30.71
CA LEU A 70 13.10 4.39 30.07
C LEU A 70 13.24 4.32 28.54
N ASN A 71 14.46 4.15 28.03
CA ASN A 71 14.72 4.03 26.60
C ASN A 71 14.01 2.82 26.00
N TYR A 72 13.99 1.69 26.70
CA TYR A 72 13.26 0.51 26.30
C TYR A 72 11.74 0.75 26.23
N ALA A 73 11.17 1.44 27.23
CA ALA A 73 9.75 1.81 27.21
C ALA A 73 9.40 2.73 26.03
N VAL A 74 10.26 3.69 25.71
CA VAL A 74 10.10 4.56 24.53
C VAL A 74 10.20 3.76 23.24
N LEU A 75 11.13 2.80 23.15
CA LEU A 75 11.28 1.95 21.97
C LEU A 75 10.05 1.08 21.75
N ASN A 76 9.50 0.46 22.80
CA ASN A 76 8.25 -0.29 22.71
C ASN A 76 7.09 0.58 22.24
N LYS A 77 6.94 1.78 22.78
CA LYS A 77 5.90 2.72 22.33
C LYS A 77 6.04 3.06 20.84
N LYS A 78 7.27 3.23 20.35
CA LYS A 78 7.52 3.43 18.91
C LYS A 78 7.16 2.20 18.09
N MET A 79 7.44 1.00 18.60
CA MET A 79 7.05 -0.25 17.94
C MET A 79 5.52 -0.39 17.87
N ASP A 80 4.81 -0.01 18.93
CA ASP A 80 3.34 0.04 18.94
C ASP A 80 2.82 1.01 17.85
N GLN A 81 3.41 2.21 17.76
CA GLN A 81 3.03 3.17 16.71
C GLN A 81 3.29 2.65 15.29
N VAL A 82 4.37 1.90 15.08
CA VAL A 82 4.66 1.28 13.78
C VAL A 82 3.65 0.18 13.47
N ASP A 83 3.29 -0.62 14.47
CA ASP A 83 2.26 -1.67 14.36
C ASP A 83 0.91 -1.07 13.96
N ASP A 84 0.45 -0.02 14.64
CA ASP A 84 -0.79 0.70 14.32
C ASP A 84 -0.80 1.22 12.88
N VAL A 85 0.33 1.77 12.41
CA VAL A 85 0.47 2.28 11.04
C VAL A 85 0.44 1.15 10.03
N ILE A 86 1.13 0.04 10.29
CA ILE A 86 1.13 -1.13 9.41
C ILE A 86 -0.29 -1.69 9.33
N GLU A 87 -0.98 -1.87 10.45
CA GLU A 87 -2.36 -2.35 10.50
C GLU A 87 -3.31 -1.46 9.68
N ALA A 88 -3.19 -0.14 9.81
CA ALA A 88 -3.98 0.80 9.02
C ALA A 88 -3.71 0.71 7.50
N ILE A 89 -2.47 0.40 7.11
CA ILE A 89 -2.10 0.20 5.69
C ILE A 89 -2.62 -1.15 5.20
N GLU A 90 -2.50 -2.21 5.99
CA GLU A 90 -3.01 -3.55 5.71
C GLU A 90 -4.54 -3.54 5.52
N ASP A 91 -5.25 -2.82 6.40
CA ASP A 91 -6.70 -2.62 6.31
C ASP A 91 -7.08 -1.91 5.01
N ARG A 92 -6.41 -0.79 4.70
CA ARG A 92 -6.65 -0.07 3.44
C ARG A 92 -6.35 -0.94 2.21
N ASP A 93 -5.30 -1.75 2.26
CA ASP A 93 -4.98 -2.65 1.16
C ASP A 93 -6.08 -3.68 0.93
N ASN A 94 -6.50 -4.40 1.98
CA ASN A 94 -7.55 -5.41 1.86
C ASN A 94 -8.93 -4.81 1.53
N ASN A 95 -9.33 -3.75 2.24
CA ASN A 95 -10.71 -3.27 2.21
C ASN A 95 -10.96 -2.20 1.15
N LEU A 96 -9.94 -1.43 0.75
CA LEU A 96 -10.07 -0.40 -0.29
C LEU A 96 -9.47 -0.87 -1.62
N TYR A 97 -8.15 -1.12 -1.66
CA TYR A 97 -7.46 -1.36 -2.93
C TYR A 97 -7.84 -2.69 -3.55
N ARG A 98 -7.77 -3.78 -2.79
CA ARG A 98 -8.05 -5.13 -3.29
C ARG A 98 -9.53 -5.28 -3.65
N THR A 99 -10.45 -4.70 -2.89
CA THR A 99 -11.86 -4.58 -3.26
C THR A 99 -12.05 -3.83 -4.58
N TYR A 100 -11.44 -2.65 -4.72
CA TYR A 100 -11.55 -1.84 -5.94
C TYR A 100 -11.05 -2.58 -7.19
N PHE A 101 -9.97 -3.36 -7.05
CA PHE A 101 -9.41 -4.16 -8.15
C PHE A 101 -9.98 -5.58 -8.24
N ASN A 102 -10.95 -5.96 -7.41
CA ASN A 102 -11.52 -7.32 -7.29
C ASN A 102 -10.45 -8.41 -7.14
N THR A 103 -9.48 -8.21 -6.26
CA THR A 103 -8.42 -9.16 -5.95
C THR A 103 -8.57 -9.73 -4.54
N ALA A 104 -8.12 -10.97 -4.32
CA ALA A 104 -8.22 -11.61 -3.02
C ALA A 104 -7.45 -10.84 -1.93
N PRO A 105 -7.99 -10.70 -0.70
CA PRO A 105 -7.28 -10.12 0.43
C PRO A 105 -6.07 -11.00 0.82
N ILE A 106 -5.02 -10.38 1.37
CA ILE A 106 -3.92 -11.14 1.96
C ILE A 106 -4.37 -11.62 3.34
N PRO A 107 -4.28 -12.92 3.66
CA PRO A 107 -4.61 -13.45 4.98
C PRO A 107 -3.71 -12.91 6.08
N GLU A 108 -4.27 -12.69 7.26
CA GLU A 108 -3.51 -12.21 8.42
C GLU A 108 -2.41 -13.21 8.84
N GLU A 109 -2.64 -14.51 8.67
CA GLU A 109 -1.64 -15.56 8.90
C GLU A 109 -0.40 -15.39 8.00
N GLU A 110 -0.59 -14.96 6.76
CA GLU A 110 0.51 -14.71 5.83
C GLU A 110 1.35 -13.53 6.32
N ARG A 111 0.70 -12.48 6.83
CA ARG A 111 1.33 -11.26 7.35
C ARG A 111 2.06 -11.49 8.68
N LYS A 112 1.39 -12.15 9.63
CA LYS A 112 1.86 -12.32 11.01
C LYS A 112 2.60 -13.63 11.25
N SER A 113 2.71 -14.51 10.26
CA SER A 113 3.49 -15.74 10.43
C SER A 113 4.93 -15.40 10.75
N GLY A 114 5.40 -15.77 11.95
CA GLY A 114 6.80 -15.62 12.32
C GLY A 114 7.73 -16.40 11.38
N PHE A 115 9.03 -16.13 11.48
CA PHE A 115 10.02 -16.97 10.81
C PHE A 115 9.98 -18.39 11.37
N LYS A 116 9.86 -19.40 10.49
CA LYS A 116 9.76 -20.82 10.88
C LYS A 116 11.08 -21.41 11.41
N ASP A 117 12.17 -20.68 11.31
CA ASP A 117 13.49 -21.16 11.74
C ASP A 117 13.65 -21.04 13.26
N VAL A 118 13.56 -22.19 13.94
CA VAL A 118 13.69 -22.31 15.40
C VAL A 118 15.09 -21.91 15.87
N ASN A 119 16.11 -22.04 15.01
CA ASN A 119 17.51 -21.78 15.37
C ASN A 119 17.89 -20.29 15.28
N ARG A 120 17.01 -19.42 14.78
CA ARG A 120 17.31 -17.99 14.59
C ARG A 120 17.56 -17.24 15.90
N TYR A 121 17.04 -17.75 17.01
CA TYR A 121 17.08 -17.08 18.31
C TYR A 121 17.98 -17.75 19.35
N THR A 122 18.57 -18.91 19.04
CA THR A 122 19.39 -19.68 20.00
C THR A 122 20.64 -18.92 20.43
N ALA A 123 21.19 -18.07 19.57
CA ALA A 123 22.33 -17.20 19.88
C ALA A 123 22.02 -16.11 20.93
N LEU A 124 20.73 -15.87 21.22
CA LEU A 124 20.26 -14.89 22.19
C LEU A 124 20.00 -15.53 23.57
N GLU A 125 20.13 -16.85 23.69
CA GLU A 125 19.94 -17.60 24.93
C GLU A 125 21.21 -17.57 25.81
N GLY A 126 21.06 -17.40 27.13
CA GLY A 126 22.16 -17.50 28.11
C GLY A 126 22.56 -16.21 28.83
N TYR A 127 21.86 -15.10 28.59
CA TYR A 127 22.08 -13.82 29.28
C TYR A 127 20.97 -13.51 30.30
N ASP A 128 21.26 -12.69 31.33
CA ASP A 128 20.29 -12.32 32.38
C ASP A 128 18.99 -11.68 31.82
N ASN A 129 19.07 -11.04 30.64
CA ASN A 129 17.94 -10.38 29.97
C ASN A 129 17.44 -11.13 28.72
N THR A 130 17.75 -12.42 28.58
CA THR A 130 17.41 -13.26 27.42
C THR A 130 15.97 -13.08 26.96
N GLN A 131 14.99 -13.18 27.89
CA GLN A 131 13.57 -13.12 27.52
C GLN A 131 13.16 -11.79 26.90
N LEU A 132 13.73 -10.69 27.38
CA LEU A 132 13.46 -9.35 26.87
C LEU A 132 13.93 -9.22 25.43
N VAL A 133 15.20 -9.58 25.19
CA VAL A 133 15.84 -9.51 23.88
C VAL A 133 15.14 -10.42 22.89
N LEU A 134 14.76 -11.64 23.31
CA LEU A 134 14.01 -12.59 22.49
C LEU A 134 12.66 -12.04 22.04
N ASN A 135 11.86 -11.51 22.98
CA ASN A 135 10.52 -10.98 22.67
C ASN A 135 10.59 -9.76 21.75
N THR A 136 11.52 -8.83 22.02
CA THR A 136 11.73 -7.65 21.16
C THR A 136 12.18 -8.05 19.76
N THR A 137 13.15 -8.98 19.65
CA THR A 137 13.66 -9.44 18.35
C THR A 137 12.56 -10.12 17.54
N LYS A 138 11.78 -11.02 18.16
CA LYS A 138 10.62 -11.66 17.51
C LYS A 138 9.61 -10.63 17.00
N ARG A 139 9.32 -9.61 17.80
CA ARG A 139 8.38 -8.55 17.42
C ARG A 139 8.90 -7.72 16.23
N ILE A 140 10.19 -7.34 16.24
CA ILE A 140 10.82 -6.64 15.12
C ILE A 140 10.79 -7.50 13.86
N ASP A 141 11.09 -8.80 13.98
CA ASP A 141 11.08 -9.73 12.87
C ASP A 141 9.68 -9.85 12.24
N VAL A 142 8.62 -9.93 13.05
CA VAL A 142 7.23 -9.94 12.56
C VAL A 142 6.88 -8.63 11.86
N LEU A 143 7.15 -7.48 12.48
CA LEU A 143 6.89 -6.15 11.88
C LEU A 143 7.65 -5.97 10.55
N SER A 144 8.90 -6.42 10.50
CA SER A 144 9.74 -6.34 9.30
C SER A 144 9.17 -7.19 8.17
N LYS A 145 8.62 -8.37 8.49
CA LYS A 145 7.96 -9.23 7.51
C LYS A 145 6.64 -8.62 7.02
N GLN A 146 5.80 -8.10 7.92
CA GLN A 146 4.57 -7.40 7.55
C GLN A 146 4.87 -6.24 6.60
N LEU A 147 5.88 -5.43 6.92
CA LEU A 147 6.32 -4.33 6.07
C LEU A 147 6.78 -4.81 4.68
N ALA A 148 7.55 -5.89 4.61
CA ALA A 148 8.00 -6.46 3.34
C ALA A 148 6.83 -6.94 2.46
N ILE A 149 5.88 -7.68 3.05
CA ILE A 149 4.66 -8.14 2.38
C ILE A 149 3.83 -6.94 1.91
N GLN A 150 3.68 -5.93 2.77
CA GLN A 150 2.89 -4.74 2.45
C GLN A 150 3.54 -3.92 1.32
N SER A 151 4.86 -3.80 1.31
CA SER A 151 5.61 -3.17 0.22
C SER A 151 5.37 -3.89 -1.11
N GLU A 152 5.46 -5.23 -1.13
CA GLU A 152 5.20 -6.01 -2.33
C GLU A 152 3.74 -5.88 -2.79
N SER A 153 2.79 -5.89 -1.84
CA SER A 153 1.38 -5.71 -2.14
C SER A 153 1.11 -4.36 -2.81
N LEU A 154 1.68 -3.26 -2.31
CA LEU A 154 1.52 -1.93 -2.91
C LEU A 154 2.07 -1.86 -4.34
N ASP A 155 3.18 -2.56 -4.63
CA ASP A 155 3.70 -2.68 -6.00
C ASP A 155 2.74 -3.44 -6.92
N GLN A 156 2.08 -4.48 -6.41
CA GLN A 156 1.04 -5.21 -7.15
C GLN A 156 -0.17 -4.30 -7.43
N ILE A 157 -0.66 -3.58 -6.41
CA ILE A 157 -1.76 -2.60 -6.56
C ILE A 157 -1.41 -1.53 -7.59
N LEU A 158 -0.19 -0.99 -7.57
CA LEU A 158 0.25 0.01 -8.55
C LEU A 158 0.23 -0.55 -9.98
N LYS A 159 0.65 -1.81 -10.17
CA LYS A 159 0.57 -2.48 -11.48
C LYS A 159 -0.89 -2.65 -11.92
N LEU A 160 -1.79 -3.03 -11.02
CA LEU A 160 -3.22 -3.15 -11.30
C LEU A 160 -3.85 -1.79 -11.66
N ALA A 161 -3.52 -0.74 -10.91
CA ALA A 161 -3.96 0.63 -11.18
C ALA A 161 -3.54 1.08 -12.59
N LYS A 162 -2.27 0.90 -12.95
CA LYS A 162 -1.75 1.23 -14.29
C LYS A 162 -2.45 0.43 -15.40
N LYS A 163 -2.74 -0.86 -15.16
CA LYS A 163 -3.47 -1.69 -16.14
C LYS A 163 -4.93 -1.25 -16.28
N LYS A 164 -5.58 -0.88 -15.17
CA LYS A 164 -6.96 -0.40 -15.15
C LYS A 164 -7.07 0.95 -15.86
N ASP A 165 -6.15 1.87 -15.62
CA ASP A 165 -6.07 3.17 -16.29
C ASP A 165 -5.96 3.01 -17.81
N LYS A 166 -5.02 2.16 -18.28
CA LYS A 166 -4.88 1.83 -19.70
C LYS A 166 -6.14 1.18 -20.29
N LEU A 167 -6.81 0.30 -19.55
CA LEU A 167 -8.09 -0.29 -19.97
C LEU A 167 -9.16 0.80 -20.10
N LEU A 168 -9.30 1.68 -19.10
CA LEU A 168 -10.29 2.75 -19.09
C LEU A 168 -10.05 3.75 -20.23
N ALA A 169 -8.80 4.03 -20.59
CA ALA A 169 -8.45 4.87 -21.73
C ALA A 169 -8.78 4.20 -23.08
N ALA A 170 -8.60 2.87 -23.18
CA ALA A 170 -8.89 2.08 -24.39
C ALA A 170 -10.39 1.89 -24.67
N ILE A 171 -11.25 1.91 -23.64
CA ILE A 171 -12.69 1.72 -23.85
C ILE A 171 -13.24 2.87 -24.73
N PRO A 172 -14.09 2.61 -25.74
CA PRO A 172 -14.61 3.67 -26.61
C PRO A 172 -15.76 4.46 -25.95
N ALA A 173 -15.46 5.25 -24.91
CA ALA A 173 -16.42 5.74 -23.93
C ALA A 173 -17.15 7.07 -24.27
N ILE A 174 -17.01 7.57 -25.50
CA ILE A 174 -17.60 8.86 -25.92
C ILE A 174 -18.33 8.71 -27.25
N GLN A 175 -19.24 9.64 -27.55
CA GLN A 175 -19.82 9.72 -28.87
C GLN A 175 -18.79 10.25 -29.89
N PRO A 176 -18.75 9.70 -31.11
CA PRO A 176 -17.78 10.10 -32.14
C PRO A 176 -18.11 11.46 -32.78
N VAL A 177 -19.33 11.97 -32.59
CA VAL A 177 -19.80 13.30 -33.03
C VAL A 177 -20.46 14.00 -31.86
N ARG A 178 -20.20 15.30 -31.70
CA ARG A 178 -20.83 16.12 -30.65
C ARG A 178 -22.33 16.31 -30.91
N ASN A 179 -23.14 16.21 -29.84
CA ASN A 179 -24.60 16.39 -29.88
C ASN A 179 -25.02 17.70 -30.58
N GLU A 180 -24.31 18.80 -30.33
CA GLU A 180 -24.57 20.13 -30.93
C GLU A 180 -24.55 20.14 -32.46
N ASN A 181 -23.81 19.20 -33.07
CA ASN A 181 -23.64 19.12 -34.52
C ASN A 181 -24.58 18.12 -35.20
N LEU A 182 -25.40 17.40 -34.42
CA LEU A 182 -26.34 16.42 -34.95
C LEU A 182 -27.56 17.13 -35.53
N LYS A 183 -27.90 16.81 -36.79
CA LYS A 183 -29.15 17.26 -37.41
C LYS A 183 -30.34 16.42 -36.94
N ARG A 184 -30.09 15.12 -36.78
CA ARG A 184 -31.02 14.12 -36.26
C ARG A 184 -30.22 13.15 -35.40
N MET A 185 -30.88 12.64 -34.37
CA MET A 185 -30.32 11.63 -33.48
C MET A 185 -30.13 10.30 -34.21
N ALA A 186 -29.19 9.50 -33.71
CA ALA A 186 -28.61 8.42 -34.47
C ALA A 186 -29.57 7.25 -34.79
N SER A 187 -29.44 6.67 -35.99
CA SER A 187 -30.05 5.36 -36.27
C SER A 187 -29.27 4.29 -35.50
N GLY A 188 -29.96 3.41 -34.79
CA GLY A 188 -29.33 2.48 -33.86
C GLY A 188 -28.93 1.14 -34.46
N PHE A 189 -28.17 0.40 -33.66
CA PHE A 189 -27.77 -0.99 -33.91
C PHE A 189 -28.97 -1.94 -33.90
N GLY A 190 -28.97 -2.95 -34.77
CA GLY A 190 -30.01 -4.00 -34.82
C GLY A 190 -30.64 -4.17 -36.20
N TYR A 191 -31.68 -5.00 -36.30
CA TYR A 191 -32.35 -5.24 -37.58
C TYR A 191 -33.15 -4.01 -38.04
N ARG A 192 -32.91 -3.57 -39.28
CA ARG A 192 -33.49 -2.36 -39.90
C ARG A 192 -33.80 -2.59 -41.37
N THR A 193 -34.62 -1.72 -41.94
CA THR A 193 -34.86 -1.72 -43.39
C THR A 193 -33.67 -1.08 -44.09
N ASP A 194 -33.02 -1.83 -44.98
CA ASP A 194 -31.92 -1.35 -45.80
C ASP A 194 -32.43 -0.34 -46.84
N PRO A 195 -31.82 0.85 -46.93
CA PRO A 195 -32.31 1.94 -47.77
C PRO A 195 -32.36 1.62 -49.26
N PHE A 196 -31.44 0.80 -49.77
CA PHE A 196 -31.30 0.57 -51.21
C PHE A 196 -32.05 -0.67 -51.69
N THR A 197 -32.14 -1.70 -50.84
CA THR A 197 -32.78 -2.99 -51.17
C THR A 197 -34.18 -3.14 -50.57
N LYS A 198 -34.53 -2.29 -49.60
CA LYS A 198 -35.78 -2.35 -48.81
C LYS A 198 -35.98 -3.65 -48.03
N ALA A 199 -34.95 -4.50 -47.95
CA ALA A 199 -34.96 -5.73 -47.15
C ALA A 199 -34.61 -5.45 -45.68
N LYS A 200 -35.06 -6.32 -44.76
CA LYS A 200 -34.65 -6.25 -43.35
C LYS A 200 -33.23 -6.82 -43.21
N LYS A 201 -32.27 -6.00 -42.77
CA LYS A 201 -30.85 -6.36 -42.61
C LYS A 201 -30.36 -5.95 -41.23
N MET A 202 -29.37 -6.67 -40.69
CA MET A 202 -28.70 -6.29 -39.45
C MET A 202 -27.82 -5.05 -39.70
N HIS A 203 -28.11 -3.97 -39.00
CA HIS A 203 -27.27 -2.77 -38.94
C HIS A 203 -26.26 -2.93 -37.80
N GLU A 204 -24.99 -3.03 -38.17
CA GLU A 204 -23.87 -3.38 -37.28
C GLU A 204 -23.33 -2.16 -36.50
N GLY A 205 -23.81 -0.95 -36.80
CA GLY A 205 -23.32 0.27 -36.17
C GLY A 205 -24.41 1.18 -35.62
N MET A 206 -24.02 2.44 -35.47
CA MET A 206 -24.91 3.59 -35.24
C MET A 206 -24.60 4.68 -36.26
N ASP A 207 -25.65 5.29 -36.82
CA ASP A 207 -25.50 6.33 -37.84
C ASP A 207 -25.75 7.71 -37.25
N PHE A 208 -24.77 8.61 -37.30
CA PHE A 208 -24.87 9.97 -36.80
C PHE A 208 -25.08 10.96 -37.95
N THR A 209 -26.30 11.47 -38.10
CA THR A 209 -26.61 12.46 -39.14
C THR A 209 -26.06 13.85 -38.78
N ALA A 210 -25.13 14.36 -39.58
CA ALA A 210 -24.52 15.67 -39.38
C ALA A 210 -24.15 16.32 -40.71
N LYS A 211 -23.78 17.61 -40.69
CA LYS A 211 -23.31 18.30 -41.91
C LYS A 211 -21.99 17.67 -42.39
N ILE A 212 -21.78 17.64 -43.72
CA ILE A 212 -20.46 17.29 -44.29
C ILE A 212 -19.42 18.25 -43.69
N GLY A 213 -18.26 17.71 -43.30
CA GLY A 213 -17.20 18.48 -42.67
C GLY A 213 -17.31 18.58 -41.14
N THR A 214 -18.37 18.06 -40.51
CA THR A 214 -18.44 17.99 -39.04
C THR A 214 -17.29 17.11 -38.51
N PRO A 215 -16.52 17.56 -37.49
CA PRO A 215 -15.44 16.76 -36.92
C PRO A 215 -15.91 15.43 -36.33
N VAL A 216 -15.14 14.37 -36.61
CA VAL A 216 -15.29 13.02 -36.05
C VAL A 216 -14.14 12.73 -35.10
N PHE A 217 -14.45 12.26 -33.91
CA PHE A 217 -13.50 12.06 -32.81
C PHE A 217 -13.23 10.58 -32.54
N ALA A 218 -11.97 10.25 -32.20
CA ALA A 218 -11.64 8.93 -31.65
C ALA A 218 -12.35 8.72 -30.32
N THR A 219 -13.06 7.61 -30.17
CA THR A 219 -13.87 7.34 -28.97
C THR A 219 -13.08 6.74 -27.81
N GLY A 220 -11.86 6.27 -28.07
CA GLY A 220 -10.90 5.74 -27.10
C GLY A 220 -9.46 5.97 -27.55
N ASP A 221 -8.50 5.79 -26.63
CA ASP A 221 -7.08 5.79 -26.96
C ASP A 221 -6.75 4.56 -27.80
N GLY A 222 -5.90 4.71 -28.81
CA GLY A 222 -5.58 3.59 -29.69
C GLY A 222 -4.55 3.89 -30.77
N VAL A 223 -4.45 2.95 -31.70
CA VAL A 223 -3.62 3.06 -32.91
C VAL A 223 -4.53 2.88 -34.12
N VAL A 224 -4.45 3.82 -35.05
CA VAL A 224 -5.15 3.73 -36.34
C VAL A 224 -4.61 2.52 -37.09
N SER A 225 -5.42 1.49 -37.27
CA SER A 225 -5.06 0.30 -38.03
C SER A 225 -5.25 0.52 -39.52
N GLN A 226 -6.31 1.24 -39.90
CA GLN A 226 -6.66 1.54 -41.29
C GLN A 226 -7.16 2.98 -41.41
N ALA A 227 -6.80 3.64 -42.52
CA ALA A 227 -7.29 4.95 -42.92
C ALA A 227 -7.23 4.98 -44.45
N ASP A 228 -8.22 4.39 -45.10
CA ASP A 228 -8.30 4.27 -46.56
C ASP A 228 -9.76 4.20 -47.03
N ASN A 229 -9.96 3.80 -48.29
CA ASN A 229 -11.27 3.67 -48.93
C ASN A 229 -11.45 2.34 -49.67
N LYS A 230 -10.68 1.31 -49.27
CA LYS A 230 -10.64 0.02 -49.97
C LYS A 230 -11.77 -0.92 -49.55
N ALA A 231 -12.31 -0.74 -48.34
CA ALA A 231 -13.41 -1.55 -47.84
C ALA A 231 -14.70 -1.17 -48.58
N SER A 232 -15.33 -2.16 -49.22
CA SER A 232 -16.57 -1.98 -49.97
C SER A 232 -17.69 -1.50 -49.06
N GLY A 233 -18.52 -0.57 -49.56
CA GLY A 233 -19.66 0.00 -48.82
C GLY A 233 -19.28 1.18 -47.92
N PHE A 234 -18.22 1.09 -47.13
CA PHE A 234 -17.87 2.10 -46.12
C PHE A 234 -17.34 3.44 -46.68
N GLY A 235 -16.86 3.47 -47.94
CA GLY A 235 -16.22 4.65 -48.50
C GLY A 235 -14.92 4.99 -47.76
N ASN A 236 -14.61 6.28 -47.59
CA ASN A 236 -13.48 6.67 -46.76
C ASN A 236 -13.79 6.31 -45.32
N HIS A 237 -12.91 5.54 -44.70
CA HIS A 237 -13.11 5.07 -43.34
C HIS A 237 -11.81 5.04 -42.56
N VAL A 238 -11.96 5.03 -41.24
CA VAL A 238 -10.87 4.89 -40.28
C VAL A 238 -11.22 3.73 -39.36
N VAL A 239 -10.23 2.89 -39.06
CA VAL A 239 -10.34 1.84 -38.04
C VAL A 239 -9.28 2.08 -36.97
N ILE A 240 -9.68 2.06 -35.71
CA ILE A 240 -8.79 2.28 -34.56
C ILE A 240 -8.82 1.05 -33.66
N ARG A 241 -7.62 0.51 -33.38
CA ARG A 241 -7.42 -0.55 -32.39
C ARG A 241 -7.05 0.08 -31.05
N HIS A 242 -7.92 -0.10 -30.05
CA HIS A 242 -7.75 0.51 -28.73
C HIS A 242 -7.03 -0.40 -27.73
N GLY A 243 -6.92 -1.69 -28.03
CA GLY A 243 -6.37 -2.70 -27.13
C GLY A 243 -7.46 -3.36 -26.29
N TYR A 244 -7.08 -4.38 -25.50
CA TYR A 244 -8.03 -5.19 -24.71
C TYR A 244 -9.20 -5.75 -25.55
N GLY A 245 -8.98 -6.01 -26.83
CA GLY A 245 -10.01 -6.51 -27.75
C GLY A 245 -10.96 -5.46 -28.32
N TYR A 246 -10.79 -4.18 -28.01
CA TYR A 246 -11.62 -3.10 -28.57
C TYR A 246 -11.07 -2.59 -29.89
N GLU A 247 -11.96 -2.47 -30.88
CA GLU A 247 -11.72 -1.83 -32.17
C GLU A 247 -12.95 -0.97 -32.53
N THR A 248 -12.74 0.16 -33.19
CA THR A 248 -13.84 1.02 -33.68
C THR A 248 -13.65 1.36 -35.14
N LEU A 249 -14.77 1.46 -35.86
CA LEU A 249 -14.82 1.79 -37.28
C LEU A 249 -15.64 3.07 -37.47
N TYR A 250 -15.14 3.96 -38.34
CA TYR A 250 -15.73 5.25 -38.66
C TYR A 250 -15.82 5.37 -40.18
N ALA A 251 -17.02 5.31 -40.76
CA ALA A 251 -17.23 5.23 -42.19
C ALA A 251 -17.95 6.46 -42.78
N HIS A 252 -18.05 6.46 -44.11
CA HIS A 252 -18.64 7.51 -44.94
C HIS A 252 -17.98 8.89 -44.78
N LEU A 253 -16.71 8.94 -44.36
CA LEU A 253 -15.99 10.18 -44.10
C LEU A 253 -15.79 11.00 -45.39
N SER A 254 -15.85 12.32 -45.30
CA SER A 254 -15.45 13.18 -46.42
C SER A 254 -13.93 13.20 -46.57
N LYS A 255 -13.23 13.19 -45.43
CA LYS A 255 -11.77 13.17 -45.32
C LYS A 255 -11.35 12.57 -43.98
N TYR A 256 -10.28 11.79 -43.96
CA TYR A 256 -9.59 11.39 -42.73
C TYR A 256 -8.45 12.38 -42.39
N ASN A 257 -8.24 12.61 -41.10
CA ASN A 257 -7.20 13.48 -40.52
C ASN A 257 -6.13 12.68 -39.77
N CYS A 258 -6.01 11.40 -40.10
CA CYS A 258 -5.05 10.49 -39.49
C CYS A 258 -4.50 9.52 -40.54
N ARG A 259 -3.48 8.74 -40.16
CA ARG A 259 -2.85 7.72 -41.02
C ARG A 259 -2.65 6.41 -40.27
N ALA A 260 -2.61 5.30 -41.00
CA ALA A 260 -2.28 3.99 -40.42
C ALA A 260 -0.97 4.04 -39.60
N GLY A 261 -0.98 3.41 -38.43
CA GLY A 261 0.11 3.41 -37.45
C GLY A 261 0.13 4.63 -36.51
N GLN A 262 -0.69 5.65 -36.75
CA GLN A 262 -0.76 6.82 -35.87
C GLN A 262 -1.43 6.46 -34.53
N ARG A 263 -0.79 6.87 -33.42
CA ARG A 263 -1.42 6.85 -32.10
C ARG A 263 -2.39 8.02 -31.98
N VAL A 264 -3.58 7.74 -31.49
CA VAL A 264 -4.64 8.72 -31.25
C VAL A 264 -5.12 8.59 -29.81
N LYS A 265 -5.47 9.71 -29.22
CA LYS A 265 -6.12 9.78 -27.91
C LYS A 265 -7.62 9.95 -28.10
N ARG A 266 -8.38 9.51 -27.10
CA ARG A 266 -9.81 9.81 -27.00
C ARG A 266 -10.03 11.31 -27.15
N GLY A 267 -10.92 11.69 -28.07
CA GLY A 267 -11.23 13.08 -28.38
C GLY A 267 -10.34 13.73 -29.45
N ASP A 268 -9.36 13.01 -30.00
CA ASP A 268 -8.62 13.50 -31.18
C ASP A 268 -9.52 13.49 -32.42
N ILE A 269 -9.39 14.52 -33.27
CA ILE A 269 -10.11 14.59 -34.56
C ILE A 269 -9.42 13.65 -35.56
N ILE A 270 -10.13 12.60 -35.95
CA ILE A 270 -9.62 11.54 -36.85
C ILE A 270 -10.15 11.68 -38.28
N GLY A 271 -11.14 12.53 -38.50
CA GLY A 271 -11.73 12.78 -39.80
C GLY A 271 -12.95 13.68 -39.70
N TYR A 272 -13.69 13.73 -40.80
CA TYR A 272 -14.86 14.59 -40.94
C TYR A 272 -16.01 13.83 -41.59
N VAL A 273 -17.22 14.06 -41.11
CA VAL A 273 -18.46 13.50 -41.65
C VAL A 273 -18.54 13.75 -43.15
N GLY A 274 -19.04 12.78 -43.89
CA GLY A 274 -19.21 12.85 -45.34
C GLY A 274 -20.44 12.07 -45.79
N SER A 275 -20.39 11.59 -47.03
CA SER A 275 -21.41 10.74 -47.65
C SER A 275 -20.77 9.84 -48.72
N THR A 276 -19.54 9.38 -48.49
CA THR A 276 -18.80 8.55 -49.45
C THR A 276 -19.17 7.08 -49.31
N GLY A 277 -19.03 6.30 -50.38
CA GLY A 277 -19.41 4.89 -50.36
C GLY A 277 -20.92 4.72 -50.55
N ARG A 278 -21.50 3.71 -49.91
CA ARG A 278 -22.93 3.43 -49.95
C ARG A 278 -23.61 4.18 -48.81
N SER A 279 -24.21 5.33 -49.11
CA SER A 279 -24.79 6.24 -48.12
C SER A 279 -25.96 7.01 -48.73
N GLU A 280 -27.12 7.07 -48.06
CA GLU A 280 -28.28 7.85 -48.51
C GLU A 280 -28.09 9.36 -48.35
N GLY A 281 -27.20 9.80 -47.46
CA GLY A 281 -26.93 11.22 -47.25
C GLY A 281 -25.88 11.49 -46.17
N PRO A 282 -25.58 12.75 -45.84
CA PRO A 282 -24.49 13.07 -44.92
C PRO A 282 -24.66 12.49 -43.51
N HIS A 283 -23.82 11.51 -43.17
CA HIS A 283 -23.78 10.87 -41.85
C HIS A 283 -22.42 10.21 -41.57
N LEU A 284 -22.19 9.85 -40.32
CA LEU A 284 -21.12 8.95 -39.90
C LEU A 284 -21.74 7.61 -39.52
N HIS A 285 -21.31 6.54 -40.16
CA HIS A 285 -21.55 5.19 -39.65
C HIS A 285 -20.44 4.81 -38.67
N TYR A 286 -20.81 4.36 -37.47
CA TYR A 286 -19.89 4.08 -36.37
C TYR A 286 -20.14 2.70 -35.75
N GLU A 287 -19.11 1.87 -35.70
CA GLU A 287 -19.18 0.54 -35.09
C GLU A 287 -18.22 0.42 -33.91
N VAL A 288 -18.60 -0.42 -32.95
CA VAL A 288 -17.74 -0.87 -31.87
C VAL A 288 -17.62 -2.38 -31.95
N HIS A 289 -16.38 -2.87 -31.91
CA HIS A 289 -16.04 -4.28 -31.93
C HIS A 289 -15.38 -4.67 -30.63
N LYS A 290 -15.77 -5.82 -30.07
CA LYS A 290 -15.18 -6.45 -28.90
C LYS A 290 -14.80 -7.88 -29.23
N ASP A 291 -13.50 -8.17 -29.18
CA ASP A 291 -12.92 -9.50 -29.45
C ASP A 291 -13.38 -10.06 -30.81
N GLY A 292 -13.39 -9.17 -31.83
CA GLY A 292 -13.77 -9.50 -33.20
C GLY A 292 -15.28 -9.60 -33.46
N LYS A 293 -16.12 -9.30 -32.47
CA LYS A 293 -17.59 -9.27 -32.62
C LYS A 293 -18.11 -7.85 -32.52
N VAL A 294 -19.05 -7.51 -33.39
CA VAL A 294 -19.73 -6.23 -33.33
C VAL A 294 -20.64 -6.17 -32.09
N VAL A 295 -20.61 -5.04 -31.39
CA VAL A 295 -21.42 -4.79 -30.19
C VAL A 295 -22.11 -3.45 -30.31
N ASN A 296 -23.29 -3.33 -29.69
CA ASN A 296 -24.07 -2.09 -29.73
C ASN A 296 -23.26 -0.90 -29.16
N PRO A 297 -22.94 0.13 -29.98
CA PRO A 297 -22.16 1.29 -29.54
C PRO A 297 -22.82 2.08 -28.40
N LEU A 298 -24.16 2.03 -28.29
CA LEU A 298 -24.93 2.69 -27.23
C LEU A 298 -24.44 2.31 -25.83
N ASN A 299 -23.97 1.06 -25.67
CA ASN A 299 -23.51 0.53 -24.39
C ASN A 299 -22.25 1.22 -23.86
N PHE A 300 -21.63 2.14 -24.62
CA PHE A 300 -20.35 2.75 -24.27
C PHE A 300 -20.43 4.24 -23.89
N TYR A 301 -21.58 4.91 -24.01
CA TYR A 301 -21.65 6.36 -23.83
C TYR A 301 -21.75 6.85 -22.36
N TYR A 302 -21.62 5.97 -21.37
CA TYR A 302 -21.93 6.22 -19.94
C TYR A 302 -21.08 7.27 -19.20
N GLY A 303 -20.08 7.91 -19.83
CA GLY A 303 -19.21 8.91 -19.18
C GLY A 303 -19.47 10.37 -19.55
N ASN A 304 -20.08 10.63 -20.71
CA ASN A 304 -20.12 11.98 -21.32
C ASN A 304 -21.52 12.52 -21.59
N ILE A 305 -22.56 11.81 -21.14
CA ILE A 305 -23.96 12.20 -21.29
C ILE A 305 -24.68 12.02 -19.97
N SER A 306 -25.61 12.93 -19.70
CA SER A 306 -26.50 12.82 -18.54
C SER A 306 -27.41 11.59 -18.67
N ALA A 307 -27.94 11.11 -17.54
CA ALA A 307 -28.89 10.00 -17.54
C ALA A 307 -30.12 10.28 -18.44
N VAL A 308 -30.57 11.54 -18.47
CA VAL A 308 -31.69 12.00 -19.31
C VAL A 308 -31.33 11.88 -20.79
N GLU A 309 -30.14 12.32 -21.19
CA GLU A 309 -29.64 12.20 -22.56
C GLU A 309 -29.46 10.73 -22.97
N TYR A 310 -28.93 9.88 -22.09
CA TYR A 310 -28.80 8.45 -22.36
C TYR A 310 -30.16 7.79 -22.64
N VAL A 311 -31.19 8.10 -21.85
CA VAL A 311 -32.54 7.59 -22.07
C VAL A 311 -33.11 8.08 -23.40
N ALA A 312 -32.89 9.36 -23.75
CA ALA A 312 -33.31 9.90 -25.03
C ALA A 312 -32.62 9.22 -26.22
N ILE A 313 -31.29 9.07 -26.17
CA ILE A 313 -30.50 8.35 -27.19
C ILE A 313 -30.96 6.91 -27.30
N SER A 314 -31.13 6.21 -26.18
CA SER A 314 -31.58 4.81 -26.15
C SER A 314 -32.96 4.64 -26.78
N LYS A 315 -33.92 5.51 -26.46
CA LYS A 315 -35.27 5.45 -27.04
C LYS A 315 -35.24 5.61 -28.57
N LEU A 316 -34.42 6.53 -29.08
CA LEU A 316 -34.31 6.82 -30.51
C LEU A 316 -33.50 5.73 -31.24
N ALA A 317 -32.40 5.27 -30.64
CA ALA A 317 -31.60 4.18 -31.16
C ALA A 317 -32.40 2.88 -31.24
N ASN A 318 -33.39 2.64 -30.37
CA ASN A 318 -34.23 1.44 -30.40
C ASN A 318 -35.47 1.54 -31.31
N GLN A 319 -35.78 2.71 -31.88
CA GLN A 319 -36.88 2.82 -32.85
C GLN A 319 -36.52 2.10 -34.14
N GLU A 320 -37.32 1.12 -34.56
CA GLU A 320 -37.17 0.47 -35.87
C GLU A 320 -37.41 1.49 -36.99
N ASN A 321 -36.31 1.99 -37.55
CA ASN A 321 -36.28 2.95 -38.66
C ASN A 321 -35.48 2.36 -39.84
N GLN A 322 -35.35 3.12 -40.92
CA GLN A 322 -34.44 2.81 -42.04
C GLN A 322 -32.99 3.16 -41.63
N SER A 323 -32.00 2.33 -42.02
CA SER A 323 -30.56 2.70 -41.90
C SER A 323 -30.20 3.79 -42.92
N LEU A 324 -29.03 4.40 -42.78
CA LEU A 324 -28.52 5.38 -43.76
C LEU A 324 -27.55 4.78 -44.79
N ASP A 325 -27.20 3.49 -44.65
CA ASP A 325 -26.31 2.70 -45.51
C ASP A 325 -26.83 1.27 -45.81
#